data_AF-A0A378MFC5-F1
#
_entry.id   AF-A0A378MFC5-F1
#
_cell.length_a   1.000
_cell.length_b   1.000
_cell.length_c   1.000
_cell.angle_alpha   90.00
_cell.angle_beta   90.00
_cell.angle_gamma   90.00
#
_symmetry.space_group_name_H-M   'P 1'
#
loop_
_entity.id
_entity.type
_entity.pdbx_description
1 polymer ?
#
loop_
_entity_poly.entity_id
_entity_poly.type
_entity_poly.pdbx_seq_one_letter_code
_entity_poly.pdbx_strand_id
1 'polypeptide(L)'
;MLKARFQYLMEKKGTNRKQLADGLLTLPHLSNLLAERYLLADDLAGEFGKRLDVAAEYLLQTSDSSHQILQTANQYINQVITGDYLPREGKANALVLELTIQLANACYYQSQNDQAGYQKLHEDYLNFYIRYFEDGRIESLPVPLQKAFYYYKVQTYRSLHQFEEADKYVMKILSLLQEDELEIWLTLQKIEMEVLLHIKAYDRLKKVFQTTEQRVMQENVLHHLAGLYLLYSGFTFQIGLTAEAFYYLAKAESNLTYLSSGKEDYLMMIYNNRIVMHIRIQQYKKALEEVERLREWLEQNSDTPAQLYALLAIYRCDLFLLQQDFAALAKEVKHLEEMEKNEDQVQALSFMKVSCCLNKRKSKKCCHCF
;
A
#
# COMPACT_ATOMS: atom_id res chain seq x y z
N MET A 1 -14.04 -24.24 9.77
CA MET A 1 -14.52 -23.02 9.06
C MET A 1 -16.04 -22.87 9.09
N LEU A 2 -16.77 -23.99 9.09
CA LEU A 2 -18.23 -24.06 9.10
C LEU A 2 -18.91 -23.21 10.19
N LYS A 3 -18.39 -23.26 11.42
CA LYS A 3 -18.88 -22.45 12.54
C LYS A 3 -18.93 -20.95 12.23
N ALA A 4 -17.87 -20.42 11.59
CA ALA A 4 -17.77 -19.00 11.28
C ALA A 4 -18.85 -18.59 10.28
N ARG A 5 -19.02 -19.39 9.22
CA ARG A 5 -20.04 -19.20 8.19
C ARG A 5 -21.45 -19.17 8.78
N PHE A 6 -21.80 -20.18 9.56
CA PHE A 6 -23.13 -20.27 10.16
C PHE A 6 -23.41 -19.10 11.10
N GLN A 7 -22.42 -18.68 11.89
CA GLN A 7 -22.59 -17.53 12.78
C GLN A 7 -22.78 -16.23 12.01
N TYR A 8 -22.00 -16.00 10.95
CA TYR A 8 -22.20 -14.86 10.05
C TYR A 8 -23.61 -14.84 9.45
N LEU A 9 -24.05 -15.96 8.87
CA LEU A 9 -25.37 -16.05 8.23
C LEU A 9 -26.52 -15.89 9.23
N MET A 10 -26.37 -16.46 10.44
CA MET A 10 -27.35 -16.27 11.53
C MET A 10 -27.45 -14.81 11.96
N GLU A 11 -26.31 -14.12 12.12
CA GLU A 11 -26.27 -12.68 12.46
C GLU A 11 -26.93 -11.85 11.35
N LYS A 12 -26.59 -12.13 10.09
CA LYS A 12 -27.16 -11.44 8.92
C LYS A 12 -28.68 -11.64 8.78
N LYS A 13 -29.19 -12.85 9.09
CA LYS A 13 -30.63 -13.15 8.99
C LYS A 13 -31.42 -12.76 10.25
N GLY A 14 -30.75 -12.45 11.36
CA GLY A 14 -31.38 -12.21 12.65
C GLY A 14 -31.93 -13.48 13.31
N THR A 15 -31.34 -14.64 13.02
CA THR A 15 -31.79 -15.96 13.51
C THR A 15 -30.85 -16.47 14.60
N ASN A 16 -31.37 -17.16 15.61
CA ASN A 16 -30.57 -17.80 16.66
C ASN A 16 -30.46 -19.33 16.48
N ARG A 17 -29.55 -19.97 17.24
CA ARG A 17 -29.31 -21.43 17.15
C ARG A 17 -30.54 -22.28 17.43
N LYS A 18 -31.46 -21.83 18.30
CA LYS A 18 -32.71 -22.56 18.59
C LYS A 18 -33.62 -22.56 17.38
N GLN A 19 -33.84 -21.39 16.79
CA GLN A 19 -34.63 -21.25 15.57
C GLN A 19 -34.01 -21.99 14.39
N LEU A 20 -32.68 -22.01 14.29
CA LEU A 20 -32.00 -22.76 13.24
C LEU A 20 -32.19 -24.27 13.41
N ALA A 21 -32.05 -24.80 14.62
CA ALA A 21 -32.13 -26.23 14.91
C ALA A 21 -33.56 -26.78 15.03
N ASP A 22 -34.56 -25.91 15.22
CA ASP A 22 -35.93 -26.28 15.57
C ASP A 22 -36.53 -27.28 14.58
N GLY A 23 -37.04 -28.40 15.10
CA GLY A 23 -37.60 -29.49 14.28
C GLY A 23 -36.62 -30.27 13.39
N LEU A 24 -35.32 -29.95 13.41
CA LEU A 24 -34.30 -30.64 12.62
C LEU A 24 -33.38 -31.50 13.49
N LEU A 25 -32.84 -30.93 14.57
CA LEU A 25 -31.90 -31.61 15.47
C LEU A 25 -31.75 -30.90 16.81
N THR A 26 -31.13 -31.57 17.78
CA THR A 26 -30.93 -30.97 19.11
C THR A 26 -29.73 -29.99 19.13
N LEU A 27 -29.76 -28.99 20.01
CA LEU A 27 -28.69 -28.01 20.14
C LEU A 27 -27.28 -28.62 20.38
N PRO A 28 -27.12 -29.72 21.15
CA PRO A 28 -25.85 -30.42 21.23
C PRO A 28 -25.37 -30.98 19.89
N HIS A 29 -26.25 -31.58 19.09
CA HIS A 29 -25.90 -32.07 17.75
C HIS A 29 -25.50 -30.91 16.83
N LEU A 30 -26.22 -29.78 16.88
CA LEU A 30 -25.84 -28.57 16.12
C LEU A 30 -24.44 -28.11 16.53
N SER A 31 -24.15 -28.10 17.83
CA SER A 31 -22.86 -27.65 18.33
C SER A 31 -21.70 -28.54 17.89
N ASN A 32 -21.91 -29.86 17.84
CA ASN A 32 -20.93 -30.81 17.33
C ASN A 32 -20.74 -30.70 15.81
N LEU A 33 -21.83 -30.47 15.05
CA LEU A 33 -21.77 -30.23 13.61
C LEU A 33 -20.98 -28.95 13.30
N LEU A 34 -21.31 -27.83 13.98
CA LEU A 34 -20.58 -26.57 13.79
C LEU A 34 -19.12 -26.68 14.22
N ALA A 35 -18.81 -27.52 15.22
CA ALA A 35 -17.44 -27.84 15.60
C ALA A 35 -16.74 -28.81 14.63
N GLU A 36 -17.38 -29.17 13.51
CA GLU A 36 -16.87 -30.07 12.47
C GLU A 36 -16.52 -31.47 13.01
N ARG A 37 -17.16 -31.88 14.11
CA ARG A 37 -17.06 -33.25 14.66
C ARG A 37 -17.96 -34.23 13.92
N TYR A 38 -19.02 -33.71 13.30
CA TYR A 38 -19.95 -34.44 12.45
C TYR A 38 -20.00 -33.79 11.07
N LEU A 39 -20.18 -34.62 10.03
CA LEU A 39 -20.42 -34.14 8.68
C LEU A 39 -21.81 -33.51 8.58
N LEU A 40 -21.91 -32.41 7.85
CA LEU A 40 -23.19 -31.81 7.48
C LEU A 40 -23.78 -32.61 6.32
N ALA A 41 -24.92 -33.26 6.55
CA ALA A 41 -25.64 -34.01 5.52
C ALA A 41 -26.38 -33.07 4.55
N ASP A 42 -26.60 -33.53 3.31
CA ASP A 42 -27.15 -32.71 2.21
C ASP A 42 -28.60 -32.25 2.47
N ASP A 43 -29.42 -33.13 3.04
CA ASP A 43 -30.80 -32.85 3.41
C ASP A 43 -30.87 -31.75 4.48
N LEU A 44 -30.01 -31.85 5.49
CA LEU A 44 -29.89 -30.88 6.55
C LEU A 44 -29.31 -29.55 6.06
N ALA A 45 -28.35 -29.59 5.14
CA ALA A 45 -27.83 -28.38 4.48
C ALA A 45 -28.92 -27.68 3.66
N GLY A 46 -29.81 -28.43 3.00
CA GLY A 46 -30.98 -27.90 2.31
C GLY A 46 -31.93 -27.14 3.23
N GLU A 47 -32.28 -27.73 4.38
CA GLU A 47 -33.16 -27.09 5.36
C GLU A 47 -32.52 -25.87 6.04
N PHE A 48 -31.24 -25.95 6.38
CA PHE A 48 -30.50 -24.79 6.88
C PHE A 48 -30.35 -23.70 5.82
N GLY A 49 -30.10 -24.06 4.57
CA GLY A 49 -30.02 -23.14 3.43
C GLY A 49 -31.29 -22.33 3.26
N LYS A 50 -32.46 -22.99 3.32
CA LYS A 50 -33.77 -22.30 3.28
C LYS A 50 -33.95 -21.30 4.43
N ARG A 51 -33.57 -21.68 5.67
CA ARG A 51 -33.69 -20.80 6.85
C ARG A 51 -32.72 -19.63 6.83
N LEU A 52 -31.53 -19.83 6.26
CA LEU A 52 -30.46 -18.83 6.18
C LEU A 52 -30.45 -18.05 4.87
N ASP A 53 -31.35 -18.38 3.93
CA ASP A 53 -31.49 -17.73 2.62
C ASP A 53 -30.25 -17.88 1.73
N VAL A 54 -29.69 -19.09 1.69
CA VAL A 54 -28.52 -19.46 0.90
C VAL A 54 -28.68 -20.84 0.27
N ALA A 55 -27.94 -21.11 -0.80
CA ALA A 55 -27.87 -22.44 -1.40
C ALA A 55 -27.24 -23.46 -0.43
N ALA A 56 -27.69 -24.72 -0.48
CA ALA A 56 -27.13 -25.80 0.35
C ALA A 56 -25.62 -26.00 0.09
N GLU A 57 -25.20 -25.90 -1.17
CA GLU A 57 -23.80 -26.03 -1.60
C GLU A 57 -22.88 -25.02 -0.90
N TYR A 58 -23.37 -23.80 -0.64
CA TYR A 58 -22.64 -22.76 0.08
C TYR A 58 -22.28 -23.19 1.52
N LEU A 59 -23.14 -23.99 2.15
CA LEU A 59 -22.92 -24.54 3.48
C LEU A 59 -22.05 -25.80 3.42
N LEU A 60 -22.31 -26.70 2.48
CA LEU A 60 -21.59 -27.97 2.34
C LEU A 60 -20.12 -27.77 1.98
N GLN A 61 -19.83 -26.84 1.07
CA GLN A 61 -18.48 -26.57 0.59
C GLN A 61 -17.74 -25.50 1.41
N THR A 62 -18.32 -25.01 2.51
CA THR A 62 -17.71 -23.94 3.34
C THR A 62 -16.28 -24.28 3.75
N SER A 63 -16.02 -25.54 4.08
CA SER A 63 -14.73 -26.02 4.58
C SER A 63 -13.85 -26.65 3.50
N ASP A 64 -14.27 -26.58 2.23
CA ASP A 64 -13.47 -27.08 1.12
C ASP A 64 -12.11 -26.36 1.08
N SER A 65 -11.07 -27.17 1.18
CA SER A 65 -9.67 -26.77 1.16
C SER A 65 -8.90 -27.64 0.16
N SER A 66 -9.57 -28.06 -0.92
CA SER A 66 -8.93 -28.76 -2.02
C SER A 66 -7.75 -27.97 -2.59
N HIS A 67 -6.79 -28.68 -3.18
CA HIS A 67 -5.58 -28.07 -3.72
C HIS A 67 -5.88 -26.92 -4.69
N GLN A 68 -6.89 -27.08 -5.56
CA GLN A 68 -7.28 -26.05 -6.51
C GLN A 68 -7.75 -24.76 -5.81
N ILE A 69 -8.58 -24.88 -4.77
CA ILE A 69 -9.07 -23.74 -3.99
C ILE A 69 -7.93 -23.03 -3.26
N LEU A 70 -7.04 -23.79 -2.62
CA LEU A 70 -5.89 -23.21 -1.92
C LEU A 70 -4.93 -22.53 -2.89
N GLN A 71 -4.65 -23.13 -4.04
CA GLN A 71 -3.80 -22.54 -5.08
C GLN A 71 -4.41 -21.25 -5.62
N THR A 72 -5.72 -21.24 -5.89
CA THR A 72 -6.43 -20.04 -6.38
C THR A 72 -6.41 -18.93 -5.33
N ALA A 73 -6.65 -19.26 -4.06
CA ALA A 73 -6.57 -18.31 -2.96
C ALA A 73 -5.14 -17.75 -2.82
N ASN A 74 -4.12 -18.59 -2.92
CA ASN A 74 -2.71 -18.16 -2.84
C ASN A 74 -2.37 -17.19 -4.00
N GLN A 75 -2.81 -17.51 -5.23
CA GLN A 75 -2.62 -16.63 -6.38
C GLN A 75 -3.22 -15.24 -6.16
N TYR A 76 -4.44 -15.15 -5.61
CA TYR A 76 -5.08 -13.87 -5.36
C TYR A 76 -4.37 -13.05 -4.30
N ILE A 77 -4.01 -13.64 -3.16
CA ILE A 77 -3.28 -12.87 -2.15
C ILE A 77 -1.89 -12.44 -2.65
N ASN A 78 -1.22 -13.29 -3.44
CA ASN A 78 0.07 -12.99 -4.03
C ASN A 78 -0.03 -11.78 -4.98
N GLN A 79 -1.05 -11.73 -5.84
CA GLN A 79 -1.34 -10.58 -6.71
C GLN A 79 -1.55 -9.28 -5.92
N VAL A 80 -2.22 -9.34 -4.76
CA VAL A 80 -2.48 -8.15 -3.93
C VAL A 80 -1.18 -7.66 -3.30
N ILE A 81 -0.31 -8.57 -2.87
CA ILE A 81 0.98 -8.21 -2.28
C ILE A 81 1.88 -7.57 -3.34
N THR A 82 1.95 -8.13 -4.56
CA THR A 82 2.79 -7.58 -5.65
C THR A 82 2.21 -6.33 -6.31
N GLY A 83 0.91 -6.07 -6.13
CA GLY A 83 0.22 -4.89 -6.69
C GLY A 83 -0.49 -5.15 -8.02
N ASP A 84 -0.50 -6.38 -8.53
CA ASP A 84 -1.11 -6.78 -9.80
C ASP A 84 -2.60 -7.16 -9.68
N TYR A 85 -3.21 -6.91 -8.52
CA TYR A 85 -4.56 -7.35 -8.23
C TYR A 85 -5.63 -6.42 -8.80
N LEU A 86 -6.64 -7.02 -9.42
CA LEU A 86 -7.90 -6.36 -9.77
C LEU A 86 -9.02 -6.89 -8.88
N PRO A 87 -9.94 -6.02 -8.43
CA PRO A 87 -11.04 -6.41 -7.55
C PRO A 87 -11.96 -7.41 -8.23
N ARG A 88 -12.46 -8.37 -7.46
CA ARG A 88 -13.28 -9.49 -7.95
C ARG A 88 -14.57 -9.61 -7.16
N GLU A 89 -15.60 -10.20 -7.77
CA GLU A 89 -16.77 -10.62 -7.02
C GLU A 89 -16.38 -11.71 -6.00
N GLY A 90 -16.54 -11.43 -4.71
CA GLY A 90 -16.23 -12.38 -3.65
C GLY A 90 -17.37 -13.35 -3.37
N LYS A 91 -17.88 -14.04 -4.40
CA LYS A 91 -18.82 -15.15 -4.26
C LYS A 91 -18.09 -16.47 -4.55
N ALA A 92 -17.74 -17.20 -3.50
CA ALA A 92 -17.23 -18.56 -3.58
C ALA A 92 -17.82 -19.39 -2.44
N ASN A 93 -18.11 -20.67 -2.67
CA ASN A 93 -18.68 -21.50 -1.62
C ASN A 93 -17.68 -21.83 -0.52
N ALA A 94 -16.42 -22.06 -0.89
CA ALA A 94 -15.33 -22.26 0.05
C ALA A 94 -14.97 -20.96 0.77
N LEU A 95 -15.08 -20.96 2.11
CA LEU A 95 -14.82 -19.77 2.92
C LEU A 95 -13.38 -19.28 2.77
N VAL A 96 -12.42 -20.20 2.60
CA VAL A 96 -11.00 -19.84 2.40
C VAL A 96 -10.81 -18.95 1.18
N LEU A 97 -11.46 -19.28 0.06
CA LEU A 97 -11.36 -18.50 -1.18
C LEU A 97 -12.16 -17.22 -1.08
N GLU A 98 -13.41 -17.31 -0.62
CA GLU A 98 -14.29 -16.15 -0.50
C GLU A 98 -13.68 -15.07 0.38
N LEU A 99 -13.23 -15.44 1.59
CA LEU A 99 -12.68 -14.49 2.54
C LEU A 99 -11.32 -13.94 2.08
N THR A 100 -10.51 -14.75 1.36
CA THR A 100 -9.29 -14.26 0.73
C THR A 100 -9.60 -13.18 -0.32
N ILE A 101 -10.61 -13.38 -1.17
CA ILE A 101 -11.05 -12.38 -2.15
C ILE A 101 -11.54 -11.11 -1.46
N GLN A 102 -12.33 -11.23 -0.39
CA GLN A 102 -12.85 -10.05 0.31
C GLN A 102 -11.74 -9.27 1.03
N LEU A 103 -10.79 -9.95 1.68
CA LEU A 103 -9.63 -9.28 2.28
C LEU A 103 -8.72 -8.64 1.21
N ALA A 104 -8.55 -9.30 0.07
CA ALA A 104 -7.83 -8.77 -1.09
C ALA A 104 -8.49 -7.49 -1.65
N ASN A 105 -9.82 -7.52 -1.85
CA ASN A 105 -10.61 -6.35 -2.26
C ASN A 105 -10.47 -5.19 -1.27
N ALA A 106 -10.50 -5.46 0.04
CA ALA A 106 -10.31 -4.42 1.05
C ALA A 106 -8.93 -3.77 0.96
N CYS A 107 -7.87 -4.56 0.79
CA CYS A 107 -6.51 -4.04 0.58
C CYS A 107 -6.41 -3.21 -0.71
N TYR A 108 -7.06 -3.67 -1.79
CA TYR A 108 -7.12 -2.94 -3.05
C TYR A 108 -7.81 -1.58 -2.87
N TYR A 109 -9.01 -1.53 -2.26
CA TYR A 109 -9.72 -0.28 -2.01
C TYR A 109 -8.91 0.70 -1.15
N GLN A 110 -8.19 0.22 -0.14
CA GLN A 110 -7.25 1.05 0.63
C GLN A 110 -6.14 1.62 -0.27
N SER A 111 -5.53 0.79 -1.13
CA SER A 111 -4.45 1.25 -2.02
C SER A 111 -4.88 2.30 -3.04
N GLN A 112 -6.15 2.25 -3.47
CA GLN A 112 -6.74 3.21 -4.42
C GLN A 112 -7.40 4.41 -3.72
N ASN A 113 -7.33 4.47 -2.38
CA ASN A 113 -8.02 5.45 -1.56
C ASN A 113 -9.56 5.49 -1.79
N ASP A 114 -10.15 4.35 -2.15
CA ASP A 114 -11.61 4.17 -2.31
C ASP A 114 -12.26 3.85 -0.95
N GLN A 115 -12.57 4.91 -0.20
CA GLN A 115 -13.18 4.78 1.12
C GLN A 115 -14.60 4.21 1.07
N ALA A 116 -15.36 4.49 0.01
CA ALA A 116 -16.75 4.03 -0.10
C ALA A 116 -16.82 2.52 -0.34
N GLY A 117 -16.00 1.99 -1.26
CA GLY A 117 -15.86 0.56 -1.49
C GLY A 117 -15.37 -0.18 -0.24
N TYR A 118 -14.37 0.39 0.44
CA TYR A 118 -13.82 -0.17 1.68
C TYR A 118 -14.87 -0.25 2.81
N GLN A 119 -15.60 0.83 3.08
CA GLN A 119 -16.60 0.89 4.16
C GLN A 119 -17.75 -0.09 3.92
N LYS A 120 -18.30 -0.09 2.70
CA LYS A 120 -19.39 -1.00 2.34
C LYS A 120 -19.01 -2.46 2.57
N LEU A 121 -17.81 -2.85 2.14
CA LEU A 121 -17.32 -4.21 2.32
C LEU A 121 -17.14 -4.58 3.80
N HIS A 122 -16.73 -3.63 4.64
CA HIS A 122 -16.61 -3.85 6.08
C HIS A 122 -17.95 -4.04 6.76
N GLU A 123 -18.90 -3.14 6.49
CA GLU A 123 -20.24 -3.17 7.07
C GLU A 123 -21.00 -4.42 6.66
N ASP A 124 -20.96 -4.79 5.38
CA ASP A 124 -21.73 -5.92 4.85
C ASP A 124 -21.13 -7.28 5.20
N TYR A 125 -19.81 -7.36 5.44
CA TYR A 125 -19.09 -8.63 5.46
C TYR A 125 -17.94 -8.71 6.46
N LEU A 126 -16.88 -7.90 6.29
CA LEU A 126 -15.60 -8.15 6.97
C LEU A 126 -15.65 -7.88 8.48
N ASN A 127 -16.50 -6.98 8.97
CA ASN A 127 -16.61 -6.69 10.40
C ASN A 127 -16.93 -7.93 11.23
N PHE A 128 -17.74 -8.85 10.70
CA PHE A 128 -17.98 -10.13 11.36
C PHE A 128 -16.71 -10.97 11.43
N TYR A 129 -16.08 -11.24 10.28
CA TYR A 129 -14.98 -12.20 10.19
C TYR A 129 -13.70 -11.71 10.85
N ILE A 130 -13.41 -10.40 10.81
CA ILE A 130 -12.26 -9.81 11.50
C ILE A 130 -12.41 -9.96 13.02
N ARG A 131 -13.61 -9.72 13.57
CA ARG A 131 -13.89 -9.96 15.00
C ARG A 131 -13.87 -11.46 15.34
N TYR A 132 -14.36 -12.30 14.44
CA TYR A 132 -14.42 -13.74 14.68
C TYR A 132 -13.03 -14.41 14.66
N PHE A 133 -12.14 -13.98 13.77
CA PHE A 133 -10.79 -14.54 13.60
C PHE A 133 -9.73 -13.64 14.26
N GLU A 134 -9.64 -13.74 15.59
CA GLU A 134 -8.52 -13.21 16.37
C GLU A 134 -7.20 -13.95 16.05
N ASP A 135 -6.05 -13.40 16.46
CA ASP A 135 -4.71 -13.91 16.13
C ASP A 135 -4.56 -15.43 16.33
N GLY A 136 -4.97 -15.95 17.49
CA GLY A 136 -4.84 -17.39 17.79
C GLY A 136 -5.73 -18.28 16.92
N ARG A 137 -6.81 -17.75 16.35
CA ARG A 137 -7.64 -18.49 15.37
C ARG A 137 -7.08 -18.39 13.97
N ILE A 138 -6.45 -17.29 13.60
CA ILE A 138 -5.82 -17.11 12.28
C ILE A 138 -4.75 -18.19 12.06
N GLU A 139 -3.94 -18.49 13.07
CA GLU A 139 -2.86 -19.49 12.99
C GLU A 139 -3.34 -20.91 12.63
N SER A 140 -4.63 -21.21 12.86
CA SER A 140 -5.25 -22.49 12.51
C SER A 140 -5.85 -22.55 11.09
N LEU A 141 -5.84 -21.43 10.35
CA LEU A 141 -6.44 -21.34 9.02
C LEU A 141 -5.49 -21.90 7.93
N PRO A 142 -5.99 -22.23 6.73
CA PRO A 142 -5.13 -22.53 5.60
C PRO A 142 -4.20 -21.35 5.26
N VAL A 143 -2.95 -21.66 4.88
CA VAL A 143 -1.87 -20.68 4.65
C VAL A 143 -2.29 -19.49 3.77
N PRO A 144 -2.99 -19.64 2.63
CA PRO A 144 -3.39 -18.50 1.81
C PRO A 144 -4.27 -17.50 2.57
N LEU A 145 -5.20 -18.00 3.39
CA LEU A 145 -6.08 -17.14 4.18
C LEU A 145 -5.33 -16.53 5.38
N GLN A 146 -4.34 -17.21 5.95
CA GLN A 146 -3.45 -16.61 6.94
C GLN A 146 -2.71 -15.40 6.34
N LYS A 147 -2.08 -15.59 5.16
CA LYS A 147 -1.42 -14.50 4.42
C LYS A 147 -2.37 -13.34 4.16
N ALA A 148 -3.60 -13.62 3.74
CA ALA A 148 -4.61 -12.59 3.47
C ALA A 148 -4.98 -11.77 4.73
N PHE A 149 -5.21 -12.43 5.85
CA PHE A 149 -5.49 -11.76 7.12
C PHE A 149 -4.32 -10.92 7.59
N TYR A 150 -3.11 -11.48 7.58
CA TYR A 150 -1.93 -10.77 8.03
C TYR A 150 -1.61 -9.58 7.12
N TYR A 151 -1.73 -9.72 5.80
CA TYR A 151 -1.49 -8.61 4.88
C TYR A 151 -2.52 -7.49 5.04
N TYR A 152 -3.81 -7.84 5.20
CA TYR A 152 -4.85 -6.88 5.54
C TYR A 152 -4.53 -6.12 6.84
N LYS A 153 -4.04 -6.82 7.87
CA LYS A 153 -3.59 -6.19 9.12
C LYS A 153 -2.38 -5.27 8.90
N VAL A 154 -1.39 -5.68 8.11
CA VAL A 154 -0.25 -4.81 7.74
C VAL A 154 -0.76 -3.51 7.12
N GLN A 155 -1.66 -3.56 6.13
CA GLN A 155 -2.18 -2.36 5.48
C GLN A 155 -3.01 -1.48 6.43
N THR A 156 -3.84 -2.11 7.27
CA THR A 156 -4.65 -1.40 8.27
C THR A 156 -3.77 -0.69 9.31
N TYR A 157 -2.76 -1.37 9.85
CA TYR A 157 -1.87 -0.76 10.85
C TYR A 157 -0.96 0.32 10.25
N ARG A 158 -0.51 0.15 9.00
CA ARG A 158 0.23 1.19 8.27
C ARG A 158 -0.60 2.47 8.10
N SER A 159 -1.88 2.34 7.71
CA SER A 159 -2.77 3.50 7.54
C SER A 159 -3.10 4.22 8.85
N LEU A 160 -3.07 3.49 9.98
CA LEU A 160 -3.24 4.05 11.33
C LEU A 160 -1.92 4.51 11.98
N HIS A 161 -0.80 4.47 11.25
CA HIS A 161 0.55 4.76 11.77
C HIS A 161 0.99 3.90 12.97
N GLN A 162 0.43 2.70 13.11
CA GLN A 162 0.76 1.73 14.16
C GLN A 162 1.84 0.77 13.65
N PHE A 163 3.02 1.30 13.38
CA PHE A 163 4.08 0.59 12.67
C PHE A 163 4.69 -0.60 13.45
N GLU A 164 4.67 -0.60 14.78
CA GLU A 164 5.12 -1.76 15.56
C GLU A 164 4.23 -3.00 15.33
N GLU A 165 2.91 -2.79 15.25
CA GLU A 165 1.98 -3.87 14.90
C GLU A 165 2.16 -4.30 13.44
N ALA A 166 2.39 -3.35 12.52
CA ALA A 166 2.68 -3.69 11.13
C ALA A 166 3.93 -4.59 11.02
N ASP A 167 5.03 -4.28 11.72
CA ASP A 167 6.26 -5.11 11.74
C ASP A 167 5.95 -6.55 12.16
N LYS A 168 5.19 -6.72 13.25
CA LYS A 168 4.77 -8.04 13.74
C LYS A 168 4.06 -8.86 12.66
N TYR A 169 3.12 -8.26 11.91
CA TYR A 169 2.39 -9.01 10.88
C TYR A 169 3.20 -9.20 9.59
N VAL A 170 4.12 -8.29 9.24
CA VAL A 170 5.08 -8.53 8.15
C VAL A 170 5.91 -9.78 8.46
N MET A 171 6.43 -9.91 9.68
CA MET A 171 7.19 -11.09 10.11
C MET A 171 6.35 -12.37 10.03
N LYS A 172 5.07 -12.32 10.42
CA LYS A 172 4.15 -13.46 10.30
C LYS A 172 3.97 -13.89 8.84
N ILE A 173 3.82 -12.97 7.89
CA ILE A 173 3.70 -13.32 6.46
C ILE A 173 5.01 -13.90 5.94
N LEU A 174 6.15 -13.29 6.26
CA LEU A 174 7.47 -13.78 5.83
C LEU A 174 7.72 -15.22 6.28
N SER A 175 7.26 -15.61 7.47
CA SER A 175 7.38 -16.98 7.98
C SER A 175 6.53 -18.02 7.23
N LEU A 176 5.56 -17.57 6.43
CA LEU A 176 4.66 -18.42 5.65
C LEU A 176 5.05 -18.53 4.17
N LEU A 177 6.09 -17.81 3.73
CA LEU A 177 6.52 -17.84 2.33
C LEU A 177 7.29 -19.12 2.01
N GLN A 178 7.06 -19.63 0.81
CA GLN A 178 7.87 -20.69 0.22
C GLN A 178 9.11 -20.09 -0.47
N GLU A 179 10.13 -20.91 -0.73
CA GLU A 179 11.41 -20.45 -1.30
C GLU A 179 11.25 -19.82 -2.69
N ASP A 180 10.29 -20.31 -3.47
CA ASP A 180 9.95 -19.88 -4.83
C ASP A 180 9.10 -18.59 -4.87
N GLU A 181 8.61 -18.11 -3.74
CA GLU A 181 7.82 -16.88 -3.61
C GLU A 181 8.69 -15.61 -3.54
N LEU A 182 9.71 -15.51 -4.41
CA LEU A 182 10.73 -14.46 -4.39
C LEU A 182 10.15 -13.03 -4.54
N GLU A 183 9.26 -12.81 -5.50
CA GLU A 183 8.63 -11.50 -5.76
C GLU A 183 7.86 -10.97 -4.54
N ILE A 184 7.19 -11.89 -3.85
CA ILE A 184 6.38 -11.60 -2.66
C ILE A 184 7.31 -11.29 -1.49
N TRP A 185 8.36 -12.10 -1.33
CA TRP A 185 9.40 -11.86 -0.34
C TRP A 185 10.02 -10.47 -0.53
N LEU A 186 10.45 -10.12 -1.75
CA LEU A 186 11.05 -8.83 -2.08
C LEU A 186 10.10 -7.66 -1.80
N THR A 187 8.82 -7.82 -2.11
CA THR A 187 7.82 -6.78 -1.84
C THR A 187 7.61 -6.58 -0.34
N LEU A 188 7.55 -7.67 0.43
CA LEU A 188 7.45 -7.61 1.89
C LEU A 188 8.72 -7.05 2.55
N GLN A 189 9.92 -7.31 2.01
CA GLN A 189 11.16 -6.68 2.51
C GLN A 189 11.12 -5.16 2.31
N LYS A 190 10.59 -4.65 1.19
CA LYS A 190 10.39 -3.20 0.97
C LYS A 190 9.42 -2.60 1.99
N ILE A 191 8.30 -3.28 2.25
CA ILE A 191 7.35 -2.87 3.28
C ILE A 191 8.00 -2.90 4.67
N GLU A 192 8.78 -3.94 4.98
CA GLU A 192 9.53 -4.05 6.23
C GLU A 192 10.48 -2.86 6.41
N MET A 193 11.27 -2.50 5.39
CA MET A 193 12.17 -1.35 5.46
C MET A 193 11.44 -0.04 5.75
N GLU A 194 10.29 0.20 5.11
CA GLU A 194 9.44 1.36 5.40
C GLU A 194 8.96 1.36 6.86
N VAL A 195 8.45 0.22 7.34
CA VAL A 195 7.98 0.06 8.71
C VAL A 195 9.11 0.30 9.72
N LEU A 196 10.27 -0.32 9.50
CA LEU A 196 11.47 -0.18 10.33
C LEU A 196 11.98 1.27 10.38
N LEU A 197 11.83 2.01 9.28
CA LEU A 197 12.17 3.43 9.22
C LEU A 197 11.30 4.24 10.18
N HIS A 198 9.99 3.98 10.19
CA HIS A 198 9.05 4.69 11.06
C HIS A 198 9.23 4.38 12.54
N ILE A 199 9.53 3.12 12.90
CA ILE A 199 9.84 2.74 14.30
C ILE A 199 11.30 3.01 14.70
N LYS A 200 12.10 3.59 13.79
CA LYS A 200 13.51 3.95 14.00
C LYS A 200 14.43 2.76 14.33
N ALA A 201 14.10 1.57 13.83
CA ALA A 201 14.89 0.35 14.00
C ALA A 201 16.02 0.24 12.94
N TYR A 202 16.93 1.22 12.94
CA TYR A 202 17.89 1.44 11.84
C TYR A 202 18.88 0.28 11.62
N ASP A 203 19.34 -0.38 12.69
CA ASP A 203 20.24 -1.54 12.56
C ASP A 203 19.57 -2.73 11.89
N ARG A 204 18.27 -2.96 12.17
CA ARG A 204 17.48 -3.99 11.50
C ARG A 204 17.25 -3.62 10.03
N LEU A 205 16.90 -2.36 9.76
CA LEU A 205 16.67 -1.87 8.39
C LEU A 205 17.91 -2.07 7.53
N LYS A 206 19.10 -1.70 8.03
CA LYS A 206 20.36 -1.89 7.30
C LYS A 206 20.62 -3.36 6.98
N LYS A 207 20.37 -4.26 7.92
CA LYS A 207 20.52 -5.72 7.70
C LYS A 207 19.53 -6.22 6.65
N VAL A 208 18.26 -5.84 6.76
CA VAL A 208 17.21 -6.16 5.79
C VAL A 208 17.61 -5.70 4.39
N PHE A 209 18.07 -4.46 4.24
CA PHE A 209 18.55 -3.92 2.96
C PHE A 209 19.71 -4.75 2.40
N GLN A 210 20.75 -5.02 3.20
CA GLN A 210 21.93 -5.77 2.75
C GLN A 210 21.57 -7.19 2.31
N THR A 211 20.74 -7.90 3.09
CA THR A 211 20.26 -9.24 2.74
C THR A 211 19.40 -9.21 1.48
N THR A 212 18.55 -8.19 1.33
CA THR A 212 17.71 -8.01 0.14
C THR A 212 18.56 -7.72 -1.10
N GLU A 213 19.50 -6.77 -1.03
CA GLU A 213 20.41 -6.42 -2.13
C GLU A 213 21.21 -7.65 -2.57
N GLN A 214 21.77 -8.40 -1.62
CA GLN A 214 22.52 -9.62 -1.89
C GLN A 214 21.67 -10.66 -2.61
N ARG A 215 20.44 -10.93 -2.13
CA ARG A 215 19.55 -11.91 -2.76
C ARG A 215 19.11 -11.48 -4.15
N VAL A 216 18.82 -10.20 -4.36
CA VAL A 216 18.50 -9.65 -5.68
C VAL A 216 19.63 -9.90 -6.68
N MET A 217 20.88 -9.70 -6.26
CA MET A 217 22.05 -9.96 -7.10
C MET A 217 22.27 -11.46 -7.35
N GLN A 218 22.07 -12.31 -6.33
CA GLN A 218 22.25 -13.76 -6.43
C GLN A 218 21.21 -14.43 -7.34
N GLU A 219 19.95 -14.02 -7.23
CA GLU A 219 18.82 -14.56 -8.00
C GLU A 219 18.64 -13.85 -9.36
N ASN A 220 19.51 -12.88 -9.67
CA ASN A 220 19.51 -12.11 -10.92
C ASN A 220 18.19 -11.37 -11.24
N VAL A 221 17.46 -10.93 -10.20
CA VAL A 221 16.22 -10.14 -10.31
C VAL A 221 16.50 -8.63 -10.24
N LEU A 222 17.46 -8.19 -11.07
CA LEU A 222 18.08 -6.86 -11.00
C LEU A 222 17.10 -5.68 -11.19
N HIS A 223 15.94 -5.94 -11.79
CA HIS A 223 14.90 -4.95 -12.01
C HIS A 223 14.33 -4.34 -10.69
N HIS A 224 14.56 -4.98 -9.53
CA HIS A 224 14.21 -4.39 -8.23
C HIS A 224 15.25 -3.42 -7.65
N LEU A 225 16.48 -3.40 -8.17
CA LEU A 225 17.57 -2.61 -7.58
C LEU A 225 17.26 -1.11 -7.55
N ALA A 226 16.65 -0.58 -8.61
CA ALA A 226 16.29 0.85 -8.68
C ALA A 226 15.38 1.25 -7.51
N GLY A 227 14.28 0.52 -7.29
CA GLY A 227 13.36 0.79 -6.19
C GLY A 227 13.96 0.54 -4.81
N LEU A 228 14.79 -0.50 -4.67
CA LEU A 228 15.48 -0.82 -3.42
C LEU A 228 16.45 0.31 -3.01
N TYR A 229 17.27 0.80 -3.94
CA TYR A 229 18.19 1.90 -3.68
C TYR A 229 17.47 3.23 -3.46
N LEU A 230 16.37 3.48 -4.19
CA LEU A 230 15.55 4.65 -3.96
C LEU A 230 15.01 4.69 -2.52
N LEU A 231 14.45 3.58 -2.03
CA LEU A 231 13.95 3.47 -0.66
C LEU A 231 15.07 3.67 0.38
N TYR A 232 16.21 2.99 0.19
CA TYR A 232 17.35 3.08 1.11
C TYR A 232 18.01 4.47 1.12
N SER A 233 17.96 5.20 0.00
CA SER A 233 18.40 6.59 -0.06
C SER A 233 17.58 7.51 0.85
N GLY A 234 16.27 7.28 0.94
CA GLY A 234 15.37 8.02 1.84
C GLY A 234 15.72 7.77 3.31
N PHE A 235 15.97 6.50 3.66
CA PHE A 235 16.44 6.11 4.99
C PHE A 235 17.77 6.78 5.36
N THR A 236 18.81 6.63 4.53
CA THR A 236 20.15 7.17 4.79
C THR A 236 20.11 8.69 4.94
N PHE A 237 19.28 9.37 4.15
CA PHE A 237 19.06 10.81 4.31
C PHE A 237 18.40 11.16 5.64
N GLN A 238 17.37 10.42 6.05
CA GLN A 238 16.64 10.65 7.31
C GLN A 238 17.52 10.50 8.55
N ILE A 239 18.51 9.60 8.53
CA ILE A 239 19.49 9.44 9.62
C ILE A 239 20.70 10.38 9.50
N GLY A 240 20.71 11.30 8.54
CA GLY A 240 21.74 12.32 8.37
C GLY A 240 22.97 11.90 7.56
N LEU A 241 22.95 10.71 6.94
CA LEU A 241 24.02 10.22 6.06
C LEU A 241 23.82 10.76 4.63
N THR A 242 23.88 12.08 4.49
CA THR A 242 23.56 12.80 3.25
C THR A 242 24.35 12.32 2.03
N ALA A 243 25.66 12.12 2.18
CA ALA A 243 26.50 11.66 1.06
C ALA A 243 26.12 10.25 0.59
N GLU A 244 25.77 9.37 1.54
CA GLU A 244 25.32 8.01 1.25
C GLU A 244 23.95 8.01 0.56
N ALA A 245 23.05 8.91 0.97
CA ALA A 245 21.76 9.07 0.30
C ALA A 245 21.91 9.43 -1.18
N PHE A 246 22.74 10.42 -1.52
CA PHE A 246 23.00 10.78 -2.91
C PHE A 246 23.71 9.66 -3.69
N TYR A 247 24.59 8.91 -3.03
CA TYR A 247 25.22 7.72 -3.63
C TYR A 247 24.17 6.66 -4.01
N TYR A 248 23.21 6.37 -3.13
CA TYR A 248 22.13 5.43 -3.43
C TYR A 248 21.14 5.96 -4.47
N LEU A 249 20.88 7.27 -4.52
CA LEU A 249 20.11 7.85 -5.63
C LEU A 249 20.84 7.72 -6.98
N ALA A 250 22.18 7.81 -7.00
CA ALA A 250 22.97 7.57 -8.20
C ALA A 250 22.93 6.09 -8.61
N LYS A 251 23.03 5.17 -7.64
CA LYS A 251 22.83 3.73 -7.89
C LYS A 251 21.43 3.42 -8.40
N ALA A 252 20.39 4.04 -7.84
CA ALA A 252 19.02 3.85 -8.27
C ALA A 252 18.89 4.21 -9.76
N GLU A 253 19.42 5.37 -10.14
CA GLU A 253 19.43 5.85 -11.53
C GLU A 253 20.20 4.92 -12.47
N SER A 254 21.40 4.47 -12.09
CA SER A 254 22.22 3.59 -12.95
C SER A 254 21.57 2.23 -13.20
N ASN A 255 20.71 1.77 -12.29
CA ASN A 255 20.02 0.48 -12.36
C ASN A 255 18.64 0.57 -13.03
N LEU A 256 18.19 1.75 -13.49
CA LEU A 256 16.97 1.88 -14.30
C LEU A 256 17.07 1.11 -15.63
N THR A 257 18.27 0.82 -16.09
CA THR A 257 18.53 0.02 -17.30
C THR A 257 17.88 -1.37 -17.24
N TYR A 258 17.77 -1.95 -16.03
CA TYR A 258 17.19 -3.28 -15.81
C TYR A 258 15.65 -3.32 -15.77
N LEU A 259 14.98 -2.17 -15.74
CA LEU A 259 13.53 -2.12 -15.81
C LEU A 259 13.05 -2.32 -17.26
N SER A 260 11.94 -3.03 -17.45
CA SER A 260 11.25 -3.15 -18.74
C SER A 260 10.21 -2.04 -18.96
N SER A 261 9.66 -1.49 -17.89
CA SER A 261 8.61 -0.48 -17.87
C SER A 261 8.72 0.41 -16.62
N GLY A 262 8.08 1.58 -16.63
CA GLY A 262 8.02 2.49 -15.46
C GLY A 262 9.34 3.18 -15.13
N LYS A 263 10.29 3.26 -16.08
CA LYS A 263 11.57 3.95 -15.87
C LYS A 263 11.36 5.43 -15.59
N GLU A 264 10.40 6.01 -16.28
CA GLU A 264 9.97 7.39 -16.22
C GLU A 264 9.52 7.74 -14.79
N ASP A 265 8.68 6.89 -14.19
CA ASP A 265 8.17 7.10 -12.83
C ASP A 265 9.30 7.07 -11.79
N TYR A 266 10.19 6.08 -11.88
CA TYR A 266 11.35 6.01 -10.98
C TYR A 266 12.30 7.18 -11.16
N LEU A 267 12.54 7.61 -12.40
CA LEU A 267 13.41 8.74 -12.69
C LEU A 267 12.83 10.04 -12.13
N MET A 268 11.52 10.26 -12.30
CA MET A 268 10.80 11.36 -11.65
C MET A 268 10.98 11.34 -10.13
N MET A 269 10.82 10.18 -9.49
CA MET A 269 11.03 10.02 -8.05
C MET A 269 12.48 10.29 -7.63
N ILE A 270 13.47 9.83 -8.40
CA ILE A 270 14.90 10.04 -8.14
C ILE A 270 15.22 11.54 -8.19
N TYR A 271 14.84 12.23 -9.26
CA TYR A 271 15.09 13.67 -9.39
C TYR A 271 14.37 14.47 -8.31
N ASN A 272 13.10 14.16 -8.05
CA ASN A 272 12.35 14.79 -6.97
C ASN A 272 13.08 14.64 -5.63
N ASN A 273 13.51 13.42 -5.29
CA ASN A 273 14.26 13.18 -4.06
C ASN A 273 15.57 13.97 -4.02
N ARG A 274 16.33 14.06 -5.11
CA ARG A 274 17.56 14.88 -5.16
C ARG A 274 17.28 16.36 -4.93
N ILE A 275 16.26 16.92 -5.59
CA ILE A 275 15.85 18.32 -5.45
C ILE A 275 15.48 18.60 -3.99
N VAL A 276 14.58 17.80 -3.41
CA VAL A 276 14.13 17.94 -2.02
C VAL A 276 15.29 17.79 -1.02
N MET A 277 16.16 16.81 -1.22
CA MET A 277 17.33 16.60 -0.37
C MET A 277 18.30 17.79 -0.44
N HIS A 278 18.60 18.31 -1.64
CA HIS A 278 19.45 19.50 -1.80
C HIS A 278 18.84 20.75 -1.16
N ILE A 279 17.52 20.96 -1.29
CA ILE A 279 16.81 22.04 -0.60
C ILE A 279 16.97 21.93 0.91
N ARG A 280 16.75 20.74 1.48
CA ARG A 280 16.84 20.50 2.93
C ARG A 280 18.23 20.76 3.50
N ILE A 281 19.29 20.47 2.74
CA ILE A 281 20.67 20.76 3.13
C ILE A 281 21.16 22.14 2.66
N GLN A 282 20.24 23.01 2.20
CA GLN A 282 20.49 24.39 1.77
C GLN A 282 21.46 24.51 0.57
N GLN A 283 21.61 23.47 -0.23
CA GLN A 283 22.39 23.47 -1.47
C GLN A 283 21.52 23.91 -2.66
N TYR A 284 20.95 25.12 -2.58
CA TYR A 284 19.93 25.60 -3.52
C TYR A 284 20.40 25.65 -4.98
N LYS A 285 21.68 25.94 -5.22
CA LYS A 285 22.24 25.93 -6.58
C LYS A 285 22.18 24.53 -7.20
N LYS A 286 22.55 23.50 -6.44
CA LYS A 286 22.50 22.10 -6.90
C LYS A 286 21.06 21.63 -7.07
N ALA A 287 20.15 22.04 -6.19
CA ALA A 287 18.73 21.77 -6.38
C ALA A 287 18.22 22.35 -7.71
N LEU A 288 18.64 23.56 -8.07
CA LEU A 288 18.28 24.17 -9.36
C LEU A 288 18.90 23.40 -10.53
N GLU A 289 20.15 22.95 -10.42
CA GLU A 289 20.80 22.10 -11.44
C GLU A 289 20.01 20.79 -11.67
N GLU A 290 19.52 20.15 -10.61
CA GLU A 290 18.67 18.95 -10.74
C GLU A 290 17.29 19.26 -11.34
N VAL A 291 16.71 20.43 -11.06
CA VAL A 291 15.47 20.89 -11.72
C VAL A 291 15.69 21.06 -13.22
N GLU A 292 16.80 21.69 -13.65
CA GLU A 292 17.11 21.83 -15.08
C GLU A 292 17.36 20.48 -15.74
N ARG A 293 18.10 19.59 -15.08
CA ARG A 293 18.36 18.24 -15.60
C ARG A 293 17.06 17.44 -15.80
N LEU A 294 16.10 17.57 -14.87
CA LEU A 294 14.78 16.98 -15.04
C LEU A 294 14.02 17.62 -16.20
N ARG A 295 14.09 18.95 -16.34
CA ARG A 295 13.47 19.68 -17.45
C ARG A 295 13.98 19.21 -18.82
N GLU A 296 15.31 19.12 -18.97
CA GLU A 296 15.96 18.65 -20.20
C GLU A 296 15.52 17.22 -20.54
N TRP A 297 15.39 16.36 -19.54
CA TRP A 297 14.88 15.01 -19.73
C TRP A 297 13.42 15.03 -20.20
N LEU A 298 12.54 15.82 -19.58
CA LEU A 298 11.14 15.95 -20.01
C LEU A 298 11.01 16.46 -21.44
N GLU A 299 11.84 17.43 -21.84
CA GLU A 299 11.85 18.00 -23.21
C GLU A 299 12.25 16.95 -24.27
N GLN A 300 13.03 15.94 -23.88
CA GLN A 300 13.43 14.84 -24.77
C GLN A 300 12.34 13.75 -24.92
N ASN A 301 11.29 13.77 -24.10
CA ASN A 301 10.22 12.77 -24.10
C ASN A 301 8.92 13.36 -24.69
N SER A 302 8.44 12.75 -25.77
CA SER A 302 7.35 13.28 -26.61
C SER A 302 5.94 13.20 -26.01
N ASP A 303 5.76 12.51 -24.87
CA ASP A 303 4.45 12.29 -24.22
C ASP A 303 4.46 12.73 -22.75
N THR A 304 5.06 13.89 -22.49
CA THR A 304 5.17 14.43 -21.13
C THR A 304 3.90 15.21 -20.75
N PRO A 305 3.19 14.84 -19.66
CA PRO A 305 2.05 15.62 -19.17
C PRO A 305 2.43 17.07 -18.84
N ALA A 306 1.62 18.02 -19.28
CA ALA A 306 1.86 19.46 -19.08
C ALA A 306 2.01 19.83 -17.58
N GLN A 307 1.34 19.08 -16.69
CA GLN A 307 1.38 19.28 -15.24
C GLN A 307 2.78 19.02 -14.65
N LEU A 308 3.64 18.22 -15.30
CA LEU A 308 5.02 18.00 -14.82
C LEU A 308 5.87 19.25 -14.99
N TYR A 309 5.68 20.01 -16.07
CA TYR A 309 6.36 21.28 -16.25
C TYR A 309 5.92 22.31 -15.20
N ALA A 310 4.64 22.33 -14.84
CA ALA A 310 4.14 23.19 -13.76
C ALA A 310 4.79 22.85 -12.41
N LEU A 311 5.04 21.56 -12.13
CA LEU A 311 5.78 21.14 -10.94
C LEU A 311 7.21 21.68 -10.92
N LEU A 312 7.93 21.67 -12.05
CA LEU A 312 9.28 22.25 -12.13
C LEU A 312 9.29 23.75 -11.85
N ALA A 313 8.31 24.48 -12.40
CA ALA A 313 8.15 25.91 -12.12
C ALA A 313 7.84 26.18 -10.64
N ILE A 314 7.10 25.29 -9.97
CA ILE A 314 6.90 25.35 -8.51
C ILE A 314 8.22 25.16 -7.76
N TYR A 315 9.03 24.15 -8.10
CA TYR A 315 10.34 23.99 -7.45
C TYR A 315 11.26 25.19 -7.64
N ARG A 316 11.26 25.82 -8.82
CA ARG A 316 11.99 27.07 -9.04
C ARG A 316 11.45 28.20 -8.17
N CYS A 317 10.13 28.34 -8.06
CA CYS A 317 9.51 29.32 -7.16
C CYS A 317 9.93 29.10 -5.71
N ASP A 318 9.90 27.86 -5.21
CA ASP A 318 10.37 27.51 -3.86
C ASP A 318 11.83 27.91 -3.66
N LEU A 319 12.70 27.58 -4.62
CA LEU A 319 14.12 27.91 -4.57
C LEU A 319 14.37 29.43 -4.56
N PHE A 320 13.70 30.19 -5.43
CA PHE A 320 13.83 31.65 -5.47
C PHE A 320 13.29 32.30 -4.20
N LEU A 321 12.20 31.76 -3.64
CA LEU A 321 11.68 32.21 -2.36
C LEU A 321 12.67 31.99 -1.22
N LEU A 322 13.28 30.79 -1.14
CA LEU A 322 14.29 30.45 -0.12
C LEU A 322 15.57 31.28 -0.27
N GLN A 323 15.97 31.59 -1.50
CA GLN A 323 17.10 32.48 -1.81
C GLN A 323 16.77 33.97 -1.63
N GLN A 324 15.50 34.32 -1.40
CA GLN A 324 14.99 35.70 -1.36
C GLN A 324 15.19 36.47 -2.68
N ASP A 325 15.30 35.77 -3.82
CA ASP A 325 15.32 36.37 -5.15
C ASP A 325 13.87 36.67 -5.61
N PHE A 326 13.31 37.76 -5.09
CA PHE A 326 11.93 38.14 -5.39
C PHE A 326 11.72 38.59 -6.85
N ALA A 327 12.78 38.96 -7.56
CA ALA A 327 12.68 39.34 -8.97
C ALA A 327 12.51 38.08 -9.83
N ALA A 328 13.35 37.07 -9.62
CA ALA A 328 13.22 35.77 -10.28
C ALA A 328 11.91 35.09 -9.90
N LEU A 329 11.55 35.10 -8.61
CA LEU A 329 10.28 34.56 -8.12
C LEU A 329 9.07 35.21 -8.82
N ALA A 330 9.04 36.54 -8.93
CA ALA A 330 7.92 37.23 -9.58
C ALA A 330 7.80 36.92 -11.08
N LYS A 331 8.93 36.64 -11.75
CA LYS A 331 8.93 36.21 -13.15
C LYS A 331 8.39 34.79 -13.27
N GLU A 332 8.87 33.88 -12.43
CA GLU A 332 8.47 32.47 -12.48
C GLU A 332 7.00 32.28 -12.09
N VAL A 333 6.50 33.04 -11.10
CA VAL A 333 5.07 33.03 -10.73
C VAL A 333 4.17 33.41 -11.91
N LYS A 334 4.56 34.42 -12.71
CA LYS A 334 3.80 34.80 -13.92
C LYS A 334 3.82 33.69 -14.96
N HIS A 335 4.98 33.06 -15.16
CA HIS A 335 5.07 31.93 -16.07
C HIS A 335 4.16 30.78 -15.61
N LEU A 336 4.20 30.44 -14.32
CA LEU A 336 3.37 29.40 -13.73
C LEU A 336 1.87 29.70 -13.81
N GLU A 337 1.44 30.97 -13.84
CA GLU A 337 0.03 31.34 -14.05
C GLU A 337 -0.53 30.82 -15.38
N GLU A 338 0.28 30.81 -16.44
CA GLU A 338 -0.11 30.47 -17.81
C GLU A 338 -0.10 28.97 -18.11
N MET A 339 0.48 28.15 -17.23
CA MET A 339 0.63 26.70 -17.44
C MET A 339 -0.64 25.90 -17.12
N GLU A 340 -0.77 24.69 -17.66
CA GLU A 340 -1.79 23.75 -17.18
C GLU A 340 -1.41 23.21 -15.79
N LYS A 341 -2.36 23.15 -14.86
CA LYS A 341 -2.13 22.84 -13.44
C LYS A 341 -3.23 21.95 -12.87
N ASN A 342 -2.89 21.09 -11.92
CA ASN A 342 -3.87 20.40 -11.08
C ASN A 342 -4.25 21.25 -9.83
N GLU A 343 -5.16 20.74 -9.01
CA GLU A 343 -5.68 21.47 -7.84
C GLU A 343 -4.58 21.81 -6.82
N ASP A 344 -3.67 20.88 -6.51
CA ASP A 344 -2.56 21.10 -5.59
C ASP A 344 -1.60 22.19 -6.09
N GLN A 345 -1.31 22.19 -7.39
CA GLN A 345 -0.45 23.18 -8.04
C GLN A 345 -1.10 24.57 -8.06
N VAL A 346 -2.43 24.66 -8.16
CA VAL A 346 -3.16 25.93 -8.02
C VAL A 346 -3.05 26.48 -6.59
N GLN A 347 -3.12 25.62 -5.58
CA GLN A 347 -2.91 26.02 -4.19
C GLN A 347 -1.47 26.50 -3.96
N ALA A 348 -0.47 25.78 -4.46
CA ALA A 348 0.94 26.17 -4.39
C ALA A 348 1.19 27.54 -5.05
N LEU A 349 0.66 27.75 -6.25
CA LEU A 349 0.73 29.05 -6.94
C LEU A 349 0.10 30.18 -6.10
N SER A 350 -1.05 29.92 -5.46
CA SER A 350 -1.73 30.90 -4.60
C SER A 350 -0.85 31.31 -3.42
N PHE A 351 -0.19 30.34 -2.78
CA PHE A 351 0.80 30.61 -1.72
C PHE A 351 1.96 31.48 -2.22
N MET A 352 2.53 31.17 -3.40
CA MET A 352 3.63 31.95 -3.98
C MET A 352 3.25 33.40 -4.28
N LYS A 353 2.03 33.63 -4.79
CA LYS A 353 1.51 35.00 -5.04
C LYS A 353 1.42 35.81 -3.75
N VAL A 354 0.91 35.21 -2.67
CA VAL A 354 0.81 35.87 -1.36
C VAL A 354 2.20 36.22 -0.83
N SER A 355 3.17 35.29 -0.92
CA SER A 355 4.56 35.51 -0.52
C SER A 355 5.22 36.66 -1.27
N CYS A 356 4.99 36.77 -2.58
CA CYS A 356 5.42 37.92 -3.38
C CYS A 356 4.80 39.24 -2.91
N CYS A 357 3.49 39.28 -2.65
CA CYS A 357 2.79 40.49 -2.24
C CYS A 357 3.16 40.97 -0.82
N LEU A 358 3.36 40.05 0.13
CA LEU A 358 3.78 40.37 1.50
C LEU A 358 5.17 41.02 1.51
N ASN A 359 6.10 40.53 0.71
CA ASN A 359 7.45 41.09 0.67
C ASN A 359 7.53 42.41 -0.11
N LYS A 360 6.70 42.61 -1.15
CA LYS A 360 6.53 43.93 -1.79
C LYS A 360 6.00 44.99 -0.81
N ARG A 361 5.14 44.60 0.15
CA ARG A 361 4.65 45.51 1.21
C ARG A 361 5.72 45.80 2.28
N LYS A 362 6.59 44.84 2.59
CA LYS A 362 7.74 45.07 3.50
C LYS A 362 8.80 45.98 2.88
N SER A 363 9.15 45.80 1.60
CA SER A 363 10.14 46.68 0.96
C SER A 363 9.64 48.12 0.80
N LYS A 364 8.34 48.33 0.52
CA LYS A 364 7.73 49.66 0.50
C LYS A 364 7.70 50.36 1.88
N LYS A 365 7.72 49.61 2.99
CA LYS A 365 7.82 50.19 4.35
C LYS A 365 9.26 50.54 4.77
N CYS A 366 10.29 50.01 4.09
CA CYS A 366 11.69 50.41 4.33
C CYS A 366 12.14 51.65 3.52
N CYS A 367 11.40 52.07 2.49
CA CYS A 367 11.78 53.23 1.66
C CYS A 367 11.30 54.60 2.21
N HIS A 368 10.98 54.71 3.51
CA HIS A 368 10.59 55.97 4.17
C HIS A 368 11.41 56.26 5.44
N CYS A 369 12.71 55.97 5.40
CA CYS A 369 13.70 56.52 6.32
C CYS A 369 14.99 56.78 5.54
N PHE A 370 15.02 57.86 4.77
CA PHE A 370 16.16 58.79 4.62
C PHE A 370 15.64 60.07 3.98
#